data_AF-A0A060XWL9-F1
#
_entry.id   AF-A0A060XWL9-F1
#
_cell.length_a   1.000
_cell.length_b   1.000
_cell.length_c   1.000
_cell.angle_alpha   90.00
_cell.angle_beta   90.00
_cell.angle_gamma   90.00
#
_symmetry.space_group_name_H-M   'P 1'
#
loop_
_entity.id
_entity.type
_entity.pdbx_description
1 polymer ?
#
loop_
_entity_poly.entity_id
_entity_poly.type
_entity_poly.pdbx_seq_one_letter_code
_entity_poly.pdbx_strand_id
1 'polypeptide(L)'
;MNCKESAVIVFLTSCVSLSSRNNINFLMGSWWPNLEDLYEADVPVYRFIQRPGDLVWLNTGTVHWVQAIGWCNNIAWNVGPLTAYQYKLAAERYEWNKLQSVKSIVPMIHLSWNMARNIKVSDSKLFQMIKYCLLRTLKQCQMLRELLQASGKELVWHGRTRDEPAHYCSICEVEVFALLFVTSESNSRKTYVVHCQDCARRGSSNLDNFVVLEQYKMDDLTQVYDQFTLAPSLPSSS
;
A
#
# COMPACT_ATOMS: atom_id res chain seq x y z
N MET A 1 0.79 -20.16 -40.57
CA MET A 1 0.73 -20.68 -39.19
C MET A 1 -0.22 -19.77 -38.42
N ASN A 2 -1.45 -20.23 -38.18
CA ASN A 2 -2.45 -19.45 -37.47
C ASN A 2 -2.20 -19.58 -35.97
N CYS A 3 -1.52 -18.61 -35.39
CA CYS A 3 -1.42 -18.46 -33.95
C CYS A 3 -2.80 -18.19 -33.36
N LYS A 4 -3.49 -19.26 -32.96
CA LYS A 4 -4.57 -19.16 -31.97
C LYS A 4 -3.94 -19.00 -30.58
N GLU A 5 -3.20 -17.93 -30.42
CA GLU A 5 -2.58 -17.50 -29.17
C GLU A 5 -3.65 -16.75 -28.41
N SER A 6 -4.13 -17.29 -27.28
CA SER A 6 -5.11 -16.57 -26.50
C SER A 6 -5.04 -16.93 -25.03
N ALA A 7 -5.40 -15.97 -24.17
CA ALA A 7 -5.62 -16.22 -22.76
C ALA A 7 -7.11 -16.14 -22.44
N VAL A 8 -7.61 -17.05 -21.59
CA VAL A 8 -8.92 -16.87 -20.95
C VAL A 8 -8.70 -16.06 -19.70
N ILE A 9 -9.40 -14.93 -19.60
CA ILE A 9 -9.35 -14.06 -18.45
C ILE A 9 -10.72 -14.03 -17.81
N VAL A 10 -10.75 -14.19 -16.48
CA VAL A 10 -11.98 -14.25 -15.71
C VAL A 10 -11.94 -13.28 -14.53
N PHE A 11 -13.00 -12.50 -14.33
CA PHE A 11 -13.10 -11.51 -13.25
C PHE A 11 -14.34 -11.68 -12.36
N LEU A 12 -14.21 -11.34 -11.07
CA LEU A 12 -15.27 -11.39 -10.06
C LEU A 12 -15.33 -10.12 -9.19
N THR A 13 -16.49 -9.90 -8.56
CA THR A 13 -16.76 -8.76 -7.67
C THR A 13 -16.40 -9.01 -6.20
N SER A 14 -16.41 -10.25 -5.70
CA SER A 14 -15.91 -10.62 -4.35
C SER A 14 -15.85 -12.14 -4.15
N CYS A 15 -14.80 -12.67 -3.50
CA CYS A 15 -14.63 -14.12 -3.22
C CYS A 15 -14.13 -14.47 -1.83
N VAL A 16 -14.01 -13.51 -0.92
CA VAL A 16 -13.35 -13.74 0.37
C VAL A 16 -14.04 -14.85 1.17
N SER A 17 -15.37 -14.92 1.11
CA SER A 17 -16.17 -15.95 1.81
C SER A 17 -16.00 -17.35 1.24
N LEU A 18 -15.78 -17.51 -0.07
CA LEU A 18 -15.58 -18.83 -0.70
C LEU A 18 -14.21 -19.41 -0.33
N SER A 19 -13.16 -18.59 -0.29
CA SER A 19 -11.82 -19.06 0.09
C SER A 19 -11.77 -19.57 1.52
N SER A 20 -12.43 -18.88 2.46
CA SER A 20 -12.47 -19.31 3.87
C SER A 20 -13.17 -20.67 4.04
N ARG A 21 -14.23 -20.94 3.28
CA ARG A 21 -14.95 -22.24 3.33
C ARG A 21 -14.08 -23.41 2.89
N ASN A 22 -13.18 -23.16 1.95
CA ASN A 22 -12.28 -24.17 1.40
C ASN A 22 -10.94 -24.27 2.14
N ASN A 23 -10.79 -23.60 3.30
CA ASN A 23 -9.55 -23.53 4.07
C ASN A 23 -8.35 -22.98 3.26
N ILE A 24 -8.63 -22.03 2.38
CA ILE A 24 -7.62 -21.37 1.51
C ILE A 24 -7.43 -19.93 2.00
N ASN A 25 -6.18 -19.51 2.14
CA ASN A 25 -5.86 -18.10 2.36
C ASN A 25 -6.13 -17.30 1.08
N PHE A 26 -7.11 -16.39 1.09
CA PHE A 26 -7.49 -15.60 -0.08
C PHE A 26 -6.34 -14.72 -0.63
N LEU A 27 -5.51 -14.15 0.25
CA LEU A 27 -4.47 -13.17 -0.13
C LEU A 27 -3.15 -13.84 -0.55
N MET A 28 -2.79 -14.95 0.09
CA MET A 28 -1.48 -15.59 -0.05
C MET A 28 -1.55 -17.00 -0.65
N GLY A 29 -2.74 -17.59 -0.73
CA GLY A 29 -2.94 -18.93 -1.24
C GLY A 29 -2.94 -18.99 -2.77
N SER A 30 -2.61 -20.15 -3.31
CA SER A 30 -2.83 -20.48 -4.72
C SER A 30 -4.18 -21.16 -4.86
N TRP A 31 -5.10 -20.58 -5.63
CA TRP A 31 -6.45 -21.12 -5.81
C TRP A 31 -6.99 -20.84 -7.21
N TRP A 32 -7.82 -21.76 -7.68
CA TRP A 32 -8.53 -21.67 -8.96
C TRP A 32 -10.02 -21.91 -8.68
N PRO A 33 -10.91 -20.92 -8.91
CA PRO A 33 -12.32 -21.08 -8.58
C PRO A 33 -13.01 -22.18 -9.39
N ASN A 34 -13.89 -22.94 -8.72
CA ASN A 34 -14.90 -23.71 -9.41
C ASN A 34 -16.01 -22.77 -9.89
N LEU A 35 -16.33 -22.81 -11.18
CA LEU A 35 -17.36 -21.96 -11.76
C LEU A 35 -18.77 -22.34 -11.30
N GLU A 36 -19.00 -23.61 -10.93
CA GLU A 36 -20.27 -24.08 -10.39
C GLU A 36 -20.52 -23.46 -9.00
N ASP A 37 -19.54 -23.51 -8.09
CA ASP A 37 -19.63 -22.88 -6.76
C ASP A 37 -19.90 -21.37 -6.85
N LEU A 38 -19.30 -20.68 -7.84
CA LEU A 38 -19.52 -19.25 -8.07
C LEU A 38 -20.92 -18.97 -8.59
N TYR A 39 -21.42 -19.83 -9.48
CA TYR A 39 -22.77 -19.76 -9.99
C TYR A 39 -23.81 -20.00 -8.89
N GLU A 40 -23.61 -21.02 -8.06
CA GLU A 40 -24.47 -21.31 -6.89
C GLU A 40 -24.46 -20.19 -5.85
N ALA A 41 -23.37 -19.42 -5.77
CA ALA A 41 -23.23 -18.28 -4.87
C ALA A 41 -23.69 -16.95 -5.51
N ASP A 42 -24.34 -16.97 -6.68
CA ASP A 42 -24.79 -15.79 -7.43
C ASP A 42 -23.67 -14.78 -7.72
N VAL A 43 -22.42 -15.26 -7.89
CA VAL A 43 -21.27 -14.40 -8.19
C VAL A 43 -21.16 -14.23 -9.70
N PRO A 44 -21.28 -13.01 -10.26
CA PRO A 44 -21.19 -12.80 -11.70
C PRO A 44 -19.76 -12.98 -12.21
N VAL A 45 -19.62 -13.77 -13.26
CA VAL A 45 -18.34 -14.13 -13.87
C VAL A 45 -18.25 -13.53 -15.27
N TYR A 46 -17.26 -12.68 -15.51
CA TYR A 46 -16.93 -12.21 -16.87
C TYR A 46 -15.83 -13.08 -17.45
N ARG A 47 -16.06 -13.72 -18.60
CA ARG A 47 -15.08 -14.59 -19.27
C ARG A 47 -14.90 -14.20 -20.73
N PHE A 48 -13.67 -13.96 -21.15
CA PHE A 48 -13.36 -13.64 -22.55
C PHE A 48 -11.98 -14.15 -22.98
N ILE A 49 -11.72 -14.05 -24.29
CA ILE A 49 -10.50 -14.46 -24.97
C ILE A 49 -9.70 -13.21 -25.30
N GLN A 50 -8.51 -13.07 -24.72
CA GLN A 50 -7.53 -12.04 -25.12
C GLN A 50 -6.72 -12.58 -26.31
N ARG A 51 -6.83 -11.94 -27.48
CA ARG A 51 -6.07 -12.28 -28.69
C ARG A 51 -4.74 -11.51 -28.74
N PRO A 52 -3.81 -11.88 -29.63
CA PRO A 52 -2.54 -11.14 -29.76
C PRO A 52 -2.81 -9.70 -30.16
N GLY A 53 -2.22 -8.76 -29.43
CA GLY A 53 -2.43 -7.33 -29.62
C GLY A 53 -3.56 -6.71 -28.79
N ASP A 54 -4.43 -7.53 -28.17
CA ASP A 54 -5.48 -7.01 -27.29
C ASP A 54 -4.88 -6.52 -25.96
N LEU A 55 -5.25 -5.30 -25.56
CA LEU A 55 -4.93 -4.77 -24.23
C LEU A 55 -6.10 -5.01 -23.28
N VAL A 56 -5.79 -5.54 -22.10
CA VAL A 56 -6.78 -5.83 -21.06
C VAL A 56 -6.57 -4.87 -19.90
N TRP A 57 -7.57 -4.04 -19.60
CA TRP A 57 -7.56 -3.11 -18.48
C TRP A 57 -8.28 -3.69 -17.27
N LEU A 58 -7.55 -3.86 -16.17
CA LEU A 58 -8.11 -4.37 -14.91
C LEU A 58 -8.40 -3.21 -13.99
N ASN A 59 -9.67 -3.01 -13.68
CA ASN A 59 -10.05 -1.92 -12.81
C ASN A 59 -9.67 -2.22 -11.35
N THR A 60 -9.66 -1.18 -10.51
CA THR A 60 -9.20 -1.29 -9.13
C THR A 60 -10.00 -2.35 -8.36
N GLY A 61 -9.28 -3.30 -7.75
CA GLY A 61 -9.87 -4.30 -6.87
C GLY A 61 -10.54 -5.49 -7.57
N THR A 62 -10.51 -5.56 -8.90
CA THR A 62 -11.10 -6.68 -9.63
C THR A 62 -10.33 -7.99 -9.38
N VAL A 63 -11.00 -8.99 -8.82
CA VAL A 63 -10.45 -10.33 -8.58
C VAL A 63 -10.37 -11.09 -9.88
N HIS A 64 -9.26 -11.80 -10.15
CA HIS A 64 -9.08 -12.47 -11.44
C HIS A 64 -8.12 -13.64 -11.46
N TRP A 65 -8.29 -14.47 -12.50
CA TRP A 65 -7.37 -15.54 -12.86
C TRP A 65 -7.29 -15.69 -14.38
N VAL A 66 -6.18 -16.26 -14.85
CA VAL A 66 -5.83 -16.33 -16.27
C VAL A 66 -5.26 -17.71 -16.61
N GLN A 67 -5.62 -18.24 -17.77
CA GLN A 67 -4.96 -19.40 -18.38
C GLN A 67 -4.57 -19.12 -19.83
N ALA A 68 -3.39 -19.60 -20.23
CA ALA A 68 -3.01 -19.65 -21.63
C ALA A 68 -3.71 -20.82 -22.34
N ILE A 69 -4.29 -20.56 -23.51
CA ILE A 69 -4.89 -21.59 -24.38
C ILE A 69 -3.84 -22.17 -25.34
N GLY A 70 -2.87 -21.35 -25.76
CA GLY A 70 -1.77 -21.73 -26.63
C GLY A 70 -0.45 -21.17 -26.12
N TRP A 71 0.61 -21.25 -26.91
CA TRP A 71 1.91 -20.68 -26.57
C TRP A 71 1.91 -19.17 -26.80
N CYS A 72 1.99 -18.38 -25.73
CA CYS A 72 2.01 -16.93 -25.82
C CYS A 72 2.93 -16.31 -24.76
N ASN A 73 3.29 -15.05 -25.00
CA ASN A 73 3.99 -14.21 -24.04
C ASN A 73 3.10 -13.01 -23.67
N ASN A 74 3.18 -12.57 -22.42
CA ASN A 74 2.43 -11.42 -21.93
C ASN A 74 3.35 -10.47 -21.17
N ILE A 75 3.05 -9.17 -21.24
CA ILE A 75 3.65 -8.13 -20.40
C ILE A 75 2.54 -7.46 -19.59
N ALA A 76 2.83 -7.13 -18.33
CA ALA A 76 1.87 -6.51 -17.43
C ALA A 76 2.56 -5.56 -16.45
N TRP A 77 1.84 -4.51 -16.06
CA TRP A 77 2.24 -3.57 -15.02
C TRP A 77 0.99 -2.98 -14.36
N ASN A 78 1.18 -2.37 -13.19
CA ASN A 78 0.11 -1.71 -12.45
C ASN A 78 0.12 -0.20 -12.72
N VAL A 79 -1.06 0.40 -12.74
CA VAL A 79 -1.25 1.86 -12.80
C VAL A 79 -2.28 2.28 -11.76
N GLY A 80 -2.12 3.48 -11.20
CA GLY A 80 -3.03 4.04 -10.20
C GLY A 80 -3.62 5.36 -10.69
N PRO A 81 -4.80 5.36 -11.33
CA PRO A 81 -5.47 6.58 -11.73
C PRO A 81 -5.73 7.51 -10.53
N LEU A 82 -5.60 8.83 -10.72
CA LEU A 82 -5.85 9.83 -9.68
C LEU A 82 -7.35 10.02 -9.44
N THR A 83 -8.00 9.00 -8.90
CA THR A 83 -9.44 9.00 -8.58
C THR A 83 -9.67 8.66 -7.12
N ALA A 84 -10.73 9.19 -6.53
CA ALA A 84 -11.13 8.84 -5.17
C ALA A 84 -11.38 7.34 -5.00
N TYR A 85 -11.92 6.67 -6.03
CA TYR A 85 -12.18 5.23 -5.99
C TYR A 85 -10.89 4.41 -5.89
N GLN A 86 -9.90 4.73 -6.72
CA GLN A 86 -8.60 4.06 -6.70
C GLN A 86 -7.88 4.25 -5.35
N TYR A 87 -7.85 5.48 -4.84
CA TYR A 87 -7.20 5.78 -3.55
C TYR A 87 -7.92 5.09 -2.39
N LYS A 88 -9.26 5.12 -2.38
CA LYS A 88 -10.08 4.45 -1.35
C LYS A 88 -9.76 2.97 -1.27
N LEU A 89 -9.86 2.23 -2.37
CA LEU A 89 -9.62 0.78 -2.37
C LEU A 89 -8.17 0.42 -2.04
N ALA A 90 -7.20 1.24 -2.46
CA ALA A 90 -5.80 1.06 -2.09
C ALA A 90 -5.58 1.25 -0.57
N ALA A 91 -6.20 2.28 0.01
CA ALA A 91 -6.13 2.53 1.45
C ALA A 91 -6.85 1.44 2.27
N GLU A 92 -8.03 0.99 1.82
CA GLU A 92 -8.77 -0.12 2.46
C GLU A 92 -7.96 -1.42 2.42
N ARG A 93 -7.37 -1.76 1.27
CA ARG A 93 -6.49 -2.93 1.16
C ARG A 93 -5.27 -2.80 2.06
N TYR A 94 -4.67 -1.62 2.14
CA TYR A 94 -3.50 -1.37 2.98
C TYR A 94 -3.79 -1.62 4.47
N GLU A 95 -4.93 -1.15 4.99
CA GLU A 95 -5.32 -1.42 6.38
C GLU A 95 -5.73 -2.89 6.59
N TRP A 96 -6.43 -3.50 5.61
CA TRP A 96 -6.77 -4.92 5.67
C TRP A 96 -5.53 -5.82 5.71
N ASN A 97 -4.52 -5.49 4.90
CA ASN A 97 -3.26 -6.21 4.87
C ASN A 97 -2.55 -6.19 6.24
N LYS A 98 -2.58 -5.06 6.97
CA LYS A 98 -2.06 -5.01 8.34
C LYS A 98 -2.78 -5.98 9.28
N LEU A 99 -4.11 -6.02 9.20
CA LEU A 99 -4.91 -6.95 10.02
C LEU A 99 -4.60 -8.41 9.70
N GLN A 100 -4.29 -8.71 8.44
CA GLN A 100 -3.93 -10.05 7.97
C GLN A 100 -2.44 -10.37 8.09
N SER A 101 -1.62 -9.45 8.63
CA SER A 101 -0.15 -9.57 8.67
C SER A 101 0.47 -9.87 7.30
N VAL A 102 -0.04 -9.22 6.25
CA VAL A 102 0.47 -9.28 4.88
C VAL A 102 1.16 -7.97 4.54
N LYS A 103 2.33 -8.03 3.93
CA LYS A 103 3.05 -6.85 3.46
C LYS A 103 2.25 -6.10 2.39
N SER A 104 2.06 -4.80 2.59
CA SER A 104 1.59 -3.92 1.52
C SER A 104 2.76 -3.46 0.65
N ILE A 105 2.86 -3.99 -0.56
CA ILE A 105 3.94 -3.65 -1.51
C ILE A 105 3.92 -2.15 -1.88
N VAL A 106 2.74 -1.53 -1.90
CA VAL A 106 2.60 -0.09 -2.08
C VAL A 106 2.59 0.59 -0.69
N PRO A 107 3.60 1.43 -0.37
CA PRO A 107 3.68 2.14 0.91
C PRO A 107 2.71 3.33 0.90
N MET A 108 1.46 3.08 1.30
CA MET A 108 0.38 4.07 1.14
C MET A 108 0.61 5.35 1.94
N ILE A 109 1.31 5.30 3.08
CA ILE A 109 1.61 6.52 3.84
C ILE A 109 2.64 7.36 3.07
N HIS A 110 3.79 6.77 2.73
CA HIS A 110 4.82 7.44 1.95
C HIS A 110 4.30 8.00 0.63
N LEU A 111 3.51 7.20 -0.11
CA LEU A 111 2.86 7.63 -1.35
C LEU A 111 1.94 8.84 -1.12
N SER A 112 1.11 8.81 -0.09
CA SER A 112 0.17 9.91 0.21
C SER A 112 0.90 11.22 0.51
N TRP A 113 2.00 11.17 1.28
CA TRP A 113 2.84 12.33 1.53
C TRP A 113 3.52 12.86 0.26
N ASN A 114 3.93 11.97 -0.66
CA ASN A 114 4.47 12.39 -1.95
C ASN A 114 3.41 12.98 -2.90
N MET A 115 2.19 12.43 -2.88
CA MET A 115 1.06 13.02 -3.62
C MET A 115 0.80 14.44 -3.12
N ALA A 116 0.82 14.66 -1.81
CA ALA A 116 0.60 15.98 -1.21
C ALA A 116 1.65 17.02 -1.63
N ARG A 117 2.91 16.59 -1.80
CA ARG A 117 4.02 17.46 -2.24
C ARG A 117 3.96 17.81 -3.73
N ASN A 118 3.54 16.86 -4.56
CA ASN A 118 3.80 16.91 -6.00
C ASN A 118 2.54 17.07 -6.86
N ILE A 119 1.35 16.89 -6.30
CA ILE A 119 0.10 16.81 -7.09
C ILE A 119 -0.92 17.82 -6.56
N LYS A 120 -1.44 18.64 -7.48
CA LYS A 120 -2.62 19.47 -7.24
C LYS A 120 -3.88 18.63 -7.49
N VAL A 121 -4.69 18.43 -6.45
CA VAL A 121 -5.91 17.62 -6.52
C VAL A 121 -7.13 18.54 -6.58
N SER A 122 -7.93 18.42 -7.64
CA SER A 122 -9.18 19.17 -7.82
C SER A 122 -10.44 18.38 -7.44
N ASP A 123 -10.37 17.04 -7.41
CA ASP A 123 -11.47 16.22 -6.93
C ASP A 123 -11.60 16.31 -5.40
N SER A 124 -12.71 16.87 -4.93
CA SER A 124 -12.93 17.11 -3.49
C SER A 124 -12.88 15.83 -2.67
N LYS A 125 -13.37 14.71 -3.20
CA LYS A 125 -13.43 13.45 -2.46
C LYS A 125 -12.04 12.85 -2.28
N LEU A 126 -11.25 12.81 -3.35
CA LEU A 126 -9.85 12.37 -3.30
C LEU A 126 -9.02 13.27 -2.39
N PHE A 127 -9.19 14.60 -2.50
CA PHE A 127 -8.52 15.56 -1.63
C PHE A 127 -8.79 15.27 -0.15
N GLN A 128 -10.06 15.13 0.24
CA GLN A 128 -10.45 14.82 1.62
C GLN A 128 -9.83 13.52 2.13
N MET A 129 -9.82 12.47 1.30
CA MET A 129 -9.23 11.18 1.66
C MET A 129 -7.71 11.27 1.90
N ILE A 130 -6.98 11.92 0.99
CA ILE A 130 -5.54 12.12 1.15
C ILE A 130 -5.27 13.00 2.38
N LYS A 131 -5.95 14.14 2.49
CA LYS A 131 -5.80 15.08 3.61
C LYS A 131 -6.05 14.41 4.96
N TYR A 132 -7.06 13.55 5.04
CA TYR A 132 -7.34 12.77 6.25
C TYR A 132 -6.22 11.76 6.56
N CYS A 133 -5.66 11.08 5.56
CA CYS A 133 -4.50 10.20 5.73
C CYS A 133 -3.29 10.98 6.29
N LEU A 134 -3.00 12.16 5.74
CA LEU A 134 -1.93 13.03 6.22
C LEU A 134 -2.17 13.48 7.66
N LEU A 135 -3.40 13.90 8.00
CA LEU A 135 -3.75 14.31 9.36
C LEU A 135 -3.52 13.18 10.37
N ARG A 136 -4.02 11.97 10.08
CA ARG A 136 -3.85 10.82 10.97
C ARG A 136 -2.37 10.48 11.17
N THR A 137 -1.60 10.46 10.09
CA THR A 137 -0.19 10.05 10.13
C THR A 137 0.68 11.13 10.77
N LEU A 138 0.41 12.42 10.52
CA LEU A 138 1.06 13.54 11.20
C LEU A 138 0.82 13.46 12.72
N LYS A 139 -0.43 13.29 13.15
CA LYS A 139 -0.78 13.13 14.57
C LYS A 139 -0.06 11.93 15.20
N GLN A 140 -0.02 10.79 14.52
CA GLN A 140 0.69 9.60 15.00
C GLN A 140 2.18 9.86 15.17
N CYS A 141 2.83 10.51 14.20
CA CYS A 141 4.24 10.87 14.28
C CYS A 141 4.52 11.85 15.43
N GLN A 142 3.68 12.87 15.62
CA GLN A 142 3.79 13.84 16.71
C GLN A 142 3.68 13.15 18.08
N MET A 143 2.60 12.39 18.28
CA MET A 143 2.37 11.69 19.55
C MET A 143 3.48 10.69 19.87
N LEU A 144 3.97 9.95 18.86
CA LEU A 144 5.08 9.01 19.06
C LEU A 144 6.38 9.74 19.41
N ARG A 145 6.69 10.83 18.71
CA ARG A 145 7.86 11.66 18.98
C ARG A 145 7.84 12.19 20.42
N GLU A 146 6.72 12.77 20.85
CA GLU A 146 6.53 13.30 22.20
C GLU A 146 6.66 12.20 23.26
N LEU A 147 6.05 11.04 23.03
CA LEU A 147 6.15 9.89 23.94
C LEU A 147 7.60 9.43 24.10
N LEU A 148 8.36 9.35 23.01
CA LEU A 148 9.77 8.96 23.04
C LEU A 148 10.61 9.97 23.82
N GLN A 149 10.42 11.27 23.55
CA GLN A 149 11.11 12.35 24.26
C GLN A 149 10.76 12.36 25.76
N ALA A 150 9.49 12.18 26.12
CA ALA A 150 9.05 12.10 27.50
C ALA A 150 9.65 10.88 28.23
N SER A 151 9.93 9.79 27.52
CA SER A 151 10.64 8.63 28.06
C SER A 151 12.18 8.78 28.08
N GLY A 152 12.70 9.95 27.71
CA GLY A 152 14.14 10.21 27.66
C GLY A 152 14.86 9.52 26.49
N LYS A 153 14.13 9.01 25.50
CA LYS A 153 14.71 8.34 24.34
C LYS A 153 15.23 9.36 23.34
N GLU A 154 16.52 9.27 23.02
CA GLU A 154 17.15 10.12 22.01
C GLU A 154 16.61 9.80 20.61
N LEU A 155 16.27 10.87 19.87
CA LEU A 155 15.88 10.84 18.48
C LEU A 155 17.05 11.34 17.64
N VAL A 156 17.65 10.45 16.85
CA VAL A 156 18.80 10.78 16.01
C VAL A 156 18.30 11.25 14.65
N TRP A 157 18.65 12.47 14.27
CA TRP A 157 18.37 12.96 12.92
C TRP A 157 19.10 12.09 11.88
N HIS A 158 18.33 11.50 10.97
CA HIS A 158 18.84 10.67 9.88
C HIS A 158 18.57 11.30 8.51
N GLY A 159 17.41 11.97 8.37
CA GLY A 159 16.96 12.49 7.09
C GLY A 159 16.63 11.38 6.09
N ARG A 160 16.53 11.76 4.81
CA ARG A 160 16.35 10.83 3.69
C ARG A 160 17.19 11.21 2.49
N THR A 161 17.60 10.21 1.73
CA THR A 161 18.18 10.41 0.40
C THR A 161 17.09 10.45 -0.67
N ARG A 162 17.37 11.06 -1.83
CA ARG A 162 16.36 11.36 -2.87
C ARG A 162 15.60 10.13 -3.36
N ASP A 163 16.32 9.03 -3.56
CA ASP A 163 15.81 7.81 -4.19
C ASP A 163 15.63 6.68 -3.15
N GLU A 164 15.57 7.04 -1.86
CA GLU A 164 15.40 6.10 -0.77
C GLU A 164 13.99 5.49 -0.75
N PRO A 165 13.85 4.15 -0.74
CA PRO A 165 12.55 3.50 -0.69
C PRO A 165 11.83 3.74 0.64
N ALA A 166 10.55 3.40 0.70
CA ALA A 166 9.84 3.32 1.97
C ALA A 166 10.35 2.14 2.80
N HIS A 167 10.38 2.31 4.11
CA HIS A 167 10.86 1.28 5.04
C HIS A 167 9.71 0.44 5.57
N TYR A 168 10.03 -0.81 5.87
CA TYR A 168 9.11 -1.78 6.44
C TYR A 168 9.74 -2.45 7.65
N CYS A 169 8.91 -2.82 8.61
CA CYS A 169 9.35 -3.59 9.77
C CYS A 169 9.87 -4.96 9.32
N SER A 170 11.09 -5.31 9.73
CA SER A 170 11.71 -6.61 9.45
C SER A 170 10.96 -7.82 10.01
N ILE A 171 10.07 -7.61 10.99
CA ILE A 171 9.35 -8.68 11.70
C ILE A 171 7.92 -8.85 11.18
N CYS A 172 7.14 -7.76 11.12
CA CYS A 172 5.71 -7.83 10.76
C CYS A 172 5.38 -7.18 9.40
N GLU A 173 6.40 -6.71 8.68
CA GLU A 173 6.28 -6.15 7.33
C GLU A 173 5.32 -4.95 7.18
N VAL A 174 4.93 -4.31 8.27
CA VAL A 174 4.19 -3.04 8.23
C VAL A 174 5.10 -1.92 7.76
N GLU A 175 4.57 -0.98 6.97
CA GLU A 175 5.27 0.25 6.60
C GLU A 175 5.63 1.04 7.87
N VAL A 176 6.87 1.51 7.94
CA VAL A 176 7.38 2.35 9.04
C VAL A 176 7.73 3.72 8.46
N PHE A 177 7.00 4.74 8.90
CA PHE A 177 7.10 6.09 8.36
C PHE A 177 7.64 7.06 9.41
N ALA A 178 8.55 7.95 8.98
CA ALA A 178 9.18 9.04 9.73
C ALA A 178 10.10 8.65 10.90
N LEU A 179 9.68 7.75 11.79
CA LEU A 179 10.43 7.33 12.97
C LEU A 179 10.79 5.85 12.86
N LEU A 180 12.06 5.55 12.56
CA LEU A 180 12.55 4.19 12.34
C LEU A 180 13.21 3.66 13.61
N PHE A 181 12.81 2.47 14.07
CA PHE A 181 13.46 1.81 15.20
C PHE A 181 14.52 0.84 14.65
N VAL A 182 15.79 1.14 14.86
CA VAL A 182 16.91 0.29 14.43
C VAL A 182 17.65 -0.22 15.66
N THR A 183 18.15 -1.46 15.64
CA THR A 183 18.95 -1.95 16.77
C THR A 183 20.29 -1.21 16.82
N SER A 184 20.84 -0.99 18.02
CA SER A 184 22.13 -0.32 18.20
C SER A 184 23.26 -1.00 17.41
N GLU A 185 23.22 -2.33 17.31
CA GLU A 185 24.14 -3.12 16.46
C GLU A 185 23.97 -2.84 14.97
N SER A 186 22.73 -2.80 14.46
CA SER A 186 22.50 -2.51 13.05
C SER A 186 22.87 -1.07 12.68
N ASN A 187 22.72 -0.14 13.62
CA ASN A 187 23.12 1.25 13.44
C ASN A 187 24.65 1.39 13.39
N SER A 188 25.38 0.72 14.30
CA SER A 188 26.85 0.79 14.31
C SER A 188 27.48 0.14 13.07
N ARG A 189 26.86 -0.94 12.55
CA ARG A 189 27.26 -1.59 11.30
C ARG A 189 26.70 -0.93 10.03
N LYS A 190 25.89 0.13 10.17
CA LYS A 190 25.20 0.82 9.05
C LYS A 190 24.37 -0.11 8.15
N THR A 191 23.81 -1.18 8.72
CA THR A 191 22.88 -2.09 8.02
C THR A 191 21.42 -1.65 8.18
N TYR A 192 21.11 -0.84 9.19
CA TYR A 192 19.83 -0.16 9.40
C TYR A 192 18.60 -1.09 9.30
N VAL A 193 18.59 -2.18 10.07
CA VAL A 193 17.45 -3.11 10.11
C VAL A 193 16.28 -2.43 10.82
N VAL A 194 15.27 -2.03 10.06
CA VAL A 194 14.12 -1.25 10.55
C VAL A 194 13.08 -2.13 11.24
N HIS A 195 12.56 -1.65 12.36
CA HIS A 195 11.46 -2.22 13.12
C HIS A 195 10.37 -1.15 13.30
N CYS A 196 9.11 -1.58 13.42
CA CYS A 196 8.05 -0.72 13.95
C CYS A 196 8.15 -0.61 15.47
N GLN A 197 7.48 0.38 16.05
CA GLN A 197 7.43 0.59 17.50
C GLN A 197 7.03 -0.67 18.27
N ASP A 198 5.96 -1.35 17.86
CA ASP A 198 5.42 -2.50 18.59
C ASP A 198 6.41 -3.67 18.62
N CYS A 199 7.03 -3.96 17.47
CA CYS A 199 8.07 -4.99 17.38
C CYS A 199 9.31 -4.63 18.19
N ALA A 200 9.74 -3.36 18.15
CA ALA A 200 10.87 -2.89 18.93
C ALA A 200 10.61 -3.03 20.44
N ARG A 201 9.41 -2.64 20.90
CA ARG A 201 9.00 -2.77 22.32
C ARG A 201 8.81 -4.21 22.77
N ARG A 202 8.41 -5.12 21.88
CA ARG A 202 8.39 -6.56 22.17
C ARG A 202 9.80 -7.12 22.38
N GLY A 203 10.79 -6.64 21.63
CA GLY A 203 12.19 -7.05 21.79
C GLY A 203 12.91 -6.36 22.95
N SER A 204 12.55 -5.12 23.27
CA SER A 204 13.09 -4.35 24.39
C SER A 204 12.05 -3.33 24.85
N SER A 205 11.41 -3.58 25.99
CA SER A 205 10.29 -2.78 26.52
C SER A 205 10.62 -1.28 26.65
N ASN A 206 11.82 -0.99 27.15
CA ASN A 206 12.36 0.38 27.32
C ASN A 206 13.12 0.89 26.10
N LEU A 207 13.23 0.08 25.04
CA LEU A 207 13.96 0.39 23.81
C LEU A 207 15.47 0.60 24.02
N ASP A 208 16.07 0.09 25.10
CA ASP A 208 17.49 0.32 25.44
C ASP A 208 18.44 -0.12 24.31
N ASN A 209 18.09 -1.21 23.63
CA ASN A 209 18.86 -1.77 22.51
C ASN A 209 18.53 -1.17 21.14
N PHE A 210 17.72 -0.11 21.11
CA PHE A 210 17.28 0.55 19.87
C PHE A 210 17.74 2.01 19.81
N VAL A 211 18.00 2.47 18.60
CA VAL A 211 18.15 3.88 18.24
C VAL A 211 16.93 4.25 17.40
N VAL A 212 16.36 5.43 17.65
CA VAL A 212 15.25 5.93 16.84
C VAL A 212 15.79 6.95 15.85
N LEU A 213 15.66 6.64 14.56
CA LEU A 213 16.08 7.51 13.46
C LEU A 213 14.90 8.35 12.97
N GLU A 214 15.10 9.66 12.90
CA GLU A 214 14.12 10.60 12.37
C GLU A 214 14.43 10.97 10.91
N GLN A 215 13.49 10.68 10.03
CA GLN A 215 13.61 10.88 8.58
C GLN A 215 13.09 12.23 8.09
N TYR A 216 12.13 12.82 8.80
CA TYR A 216 11.48 14.07 8.42
C TYR A 216 11.38 14.97 9.64
N LYS A 217 11.63 16.28 9.47
CA LYS A 217 11.35 17.22 10.54
C LYS A 217 9.84 17.38 10.66
N MET A 218 9.36 17.58 11.89
CA MET A 218 7.93 17.76 12.13
C MET A 218 7.40 19.01 11.42
N ASP A 219 8.18 20.10 11.42
CA ASP A 219 7.84 21.34 10.73
C ASP A 219 7.65 21.14 9.22
N ASP A 220 8.49 20.31 8.59
CA ASP A 220 8.38 20.00 7.16
C ASP A 220 7.08 19.23 6.87
N LEU A 221 6.70 18.29 7.74
CA LEU A 221 5.45 17.54 7.60
C LEU A 221 4.24 18.45 7.82
N THR A 222 4.26 19.32 8.83
CA THR A 222 3.20 20.31 9.07
C THR A 222 3.07 21.25 7.88
N GLN A 223 4.18 21.76 7.33
CA GLN A 223 4.16 22.64 6.17
C GLN A 223 3.54 21.96 4.93
N VAL A 224 3.94 20.72 4.63
CA VAL A 224 3.37 19.95 3.51
C VAL A 224 1.88 19.71 3.74
N TYR A 225 1.48 19.37 4.98
CA TYR A 225 0.08 19.23 5.32
C TYR A 225 -0.67 20.54 5.04
N ASP A 226 -0.23 21.67 5.58
CA ASP A 226 -0.93 22.96 5.45
C ASP A 226 -1.03 23.43 3.99
N GLN A 227 0.04 23.27 3.21
CA GLN A 227 0.07 23.65 1.80
C GLN A 227 -0.79 22.76 0.91
N PHE A 228 -1.05 21.52 1.31
CA PHE A 228 -1.93 20.62 0.55
C PHE A 228 -3.39 21.09 0.66
N THR A 229 -3.81 21.85 -0.34
CA THR A 229 -5.14 22.49 -0.45
C THR A 229 -5.86 22.02 -1.71
N LEU A 230 -7.20 22.12 -1.71
CA LEU A 230 -8.01 21.75 -2.85
C LEU A 230 -7.74 22.70 -4.01
N ALA A 231 -7.33 22.17 -5.15
CA ALA A 231 -7.13 22.96 -6.35
C ALA A 231 -8.48 23.34 -6.98
N PRO A 232 -8.61 24.54 -7.56
CA PRO A 232 -9.80 24.90 -8.31
C PRO A 232 -10.00 23.92 -9.46
N SER A 233 -11.26 23.56 -9.73
CA SER A 233 -11.60 22.75 -10.90
C SER A 233 -11.20 23.48 -12.16
N LEU A 234 -10.46 22.82 -13.06
CA LEU A 234 -10.26 23.36 -14.41
C LEU A 234 -11.63 23.52 -15.09
N PRO A 235 -11.87 24.63 -15.80
CA PRO A 235 -13.08 24.75 -16.60
C PRO A 235 -13.11 23.60 -17.60
N SER A 236 -14.24 22.90 -17.67
CA SER A 236 -14.45 21.87 -18.68
C SER A 236 -14.33 22.53 -20.06
N SER A 237 -13.27 22.19 -20.80
CA SER A 237 -13.18 22.49 -22.23
C SER A 237 -14.39 21.83 -22.89
N SER A 238 -15.32 22.69 -23.32
CA SER A 238 -16.51 22.30 -24.09
C SER A 238 -16.13 21.82 -25.47
#